data_AF-A0AAU8A9U3-F1
#
_entry.id   AF-A0AAU8A9U3-F1
#
_cell.length_a   1.000
_cell.length_b   1.000
_cell.length_c   1.000
_cell.angle_alpha   90.00
_cell.angle_beta   90.00
_cell.angle_gamma   90.00
#
_symmetry.space_group_name_H-M   'P 1'
#
loop_
_entity.id
_entity.type
_entity.pdbx_description
1 polymer ?
#
loop_
_entity_poly.entity_id
_entity_poly.type
_entity_poly.pdbx_seq_one_letter_code
_entity_poly.pdbx_strand_id
1 'polypeptide(L)'
;MIIKDKIANRIKMLREKYDMTQAGLAKQLEITRASVNAWEMGVSCPTVQYVIAMADLFHVSTDYLLGLETNMLIDANDLSDKEIGMLTELAEYFRSQK
;
A
#
# COMPACT_ATOMS: atom_id res chain seq x y z
N MET A 1 16.12 -10.12 8.38
CA MET A 1 16.11 -8.87 9.18
C MET A 1 15.67 -7.69 8.32
N ILE A 2 16.29 -7.44 7.15
CA ILE A 2 15.98 -6.30 6.25
C ILE A 2 14.54 -6.28 5.70
N ILE A 3 13.93 -7.43 5.39
CA ILE A 3 12.59 -7.49 4.77
C ILE A 3 11.48 -7.14 5.75
N LYS A 4 11.61 -7.54 7.03
CA LYS A 4 10.59 -7.28 8.06
C LYS A 4 10.41 -5.78 8.32
N ASP A 5 11.51 -5.03 8.31
CA ASP A 5 11.47 -3.58 8.52
C ASP A 5 10.83 -2.86 7.33
N LYS A 6 11.01 -3.38 6.11
CA LYS A 6 10.41 -2.79 4.90
C LYS A 6 8.88 -2.95 4.88
N ILE A 7 8.37 -4.16 5.09
CA ILE A 7 6.92 -4.40 5.07
C ILE A 7 6.21 -3.68 6.23
N ALA A 8 6.80 -3.67 7.42
CA ALA A 8 6.25 -2.97 8.58
C ALA A 8 6.03 -1.47 8.29
N ASN A 9 7.05 -0.82 7.72
CA ASN A 9 6.98 0.58 7.31
C ASN A 9 5.95 0.81 6.19
N ARG A 10 5.87 -0.10 5.20
CA ARG A 10 4.89 0.00 4.11
C ARG A 10 3.45 -0.10 4.60
N ILE A 11 3.15 -1.04 5.50
CA ILE A 11 1.81 -1.20 6.09
C ILE A 11 1.40 0.10 6.79
N LYS A 12 2.27 0.64 7.66
CA LYS A 12 1.98 1.88 8.38
C LYS A 12 1.75 3.05 7.43
N MET A 13 2.65 3.24 6.46
CA MET A 13 2.58 4.33 5.49
C MET A 13 1.31 4.25 4.63
N LEU A 14 0.95 3.07 4.12
CA LEU A 14 -0.28 2.89 3.33
C LEU A 14 -1.51 3.11 4.19
N ARG A 15 -1.55 2.54 5.40
CA ARG A 15 -2.65 2.77 6.34
C ARG A 15 -2.89 4.26 6.60
N GLU A 16 -1.82 5.02 6.84
CA GLU A 16 -1.89 6.47 7.08
C GLU A 16 -2.28 7.25 5.82
N LYS A 17 -1.80 6.84 4.64
CA LYS A 17 -2.19 7.43 3.34
C LYS A 17 -3.69 7.29 3.05
N TYR A 18 -4.31 6.20 3.51
CA TYR A 18 -5.75 5.95 3.38
C TYR A 18 -6.55 6.43 4.61
N ASP A 19 -5.98 7.29 5.46
CA ASP A 19 -6.62 7.85 6.66
C ASP A 19 -7.18 6.80 7.64
N MET A 20 -6.57 5.62 7.68
CA MET A 20 -7.03 4.53 8.54
C MET A 20 -6.29 4.54 9.89
N THR A 21 -7.02 4.26 10.97
CA THR A 21 -6.40 3.89 12.25
C THR A 21 -5.98 2.42 12.24
N GLN A 22 -5.10 1.99 13.16
CA GLN A 22 -4.76 0.56 13.30
C GLN A 22 -6.01 -0.30 13.55
N ALA A 23 -6.99 0.23 14.28
CA ALA A 23 -8.27 -0.44 14.49
C ALA A 23 -9.13 -0.47 13.22
N GLY A 24 -9.06 0.59 12.40
CA GLY A 24 -9.72 0.66 11.10
C GLY A 24 -9.20 -0.40 10.13
N LEU A 25 -7.88 -0.50 9.97
CA LEU A 25 -7.27 -1.55 9.14
C LEU A 25 -7.59 -2.95 9.68
N ALA A 26 -7.52 -3.13 11.01
CA ALA A 26 -7.87 -4.41 11.63
C ALA A 26 -9.33 -4.82 11.34
N LYS A 27 -10.26 -3.85 11.35
CA LYS A 27 -11.67 -4.08 10.99
C LYS A 27 -11.83 -4.49 9.52
N GLN A 28 -11.12 -3.84 8.60
CA GLN A 28 -11.17 -4.20 7.16
C GLN A 28 -10.64 -5.61 6.89
N LEU A 29 -9.64 -6.06 7.66
CA LEU A 29 -9.01 -7.37 7.51
C LEU A 29 -9.60 -8.44 8.43
N GLU A 30 -10.64 -8.13 9.21
CA GLU A 30 -11.26 -9.02 10.19
C GLU A 30 -10.27 -9.63 11.21
N ILE A 31 -9.32 -8.83 11.67
CA ILE A 31 -8.29 -9.20 12.65
C ILE A 31 -8.32 -8.30 13.88
N THR A 32 -7.42 -8.56 14.84
CA THR A 32 -7.27 -7.70 16.01
C THR A 32 -6.38 -6.50 15.70
N ARG A 33 -6.64 -5.36 16.38
CA ARG A 33 -5.74 -4.20 16.37
C ARG A 33 -4.31 -4.59 16.80
N ALA A 34 -4.19 -5.52 17.74
CA ALA A 34 -2.89 -6.00 18.23
C ALA A 34 -2.07 -6.67 17.12
N SER A 35 -2.72 -7.40 16.20
CA SER A 35 -2.08 -7.98 15.01
C SER A 35 -1.48 -6.90 14.11
N VAL A 36 -2.26 -5.86 13.78
CA VAL A 36 -1.78 -4.73 12.97
C VAL A 36 -0.61 -4.02 13.65
N ASN A 37 -0.73 -3.74 14.96
CA ASN A 37 0.35 -3.12 15.71
C ASN A 37 1.62 -3.99 15.71
N ALA A 38 1.50 -5.30 15.87
CA ALA A 38 2.64 -6.22 15.84
C ALA A 38 3.31 -6.26 14.45
N TRP A 39 2.56 -6.09 13.37
CA TRP A 39 3.11 -5.97 12.00
C TRP A 39 3.86 -4.66 11.81
N GLU A 40 3.25 -3.53 12.20
CA GLU A 40 3.87 -2.20 12.06
C GLU A 40 5.10 -2.00 12.95
N MET A 41 5.19 -2.73 14.06
CA MET A 41 6.37 -2.74 14.94
C MET A 41 7.43 -3.78 14.53
N GLY A 42 7.20 -4.55 13.47
CA GLY A 42 8.10 -5.62 13.02
C GLY A 42 8.20 -6.83 13.97
N VAL A 43 7.36 -6.89 15.01
CA VAL A 43 7.31 -7.98 16.00
C VAL A 43 6.87 -9.28 15.35
N SER A 44 5.90 -9.20 14.42
CA SER A 44 5.45 -10.34 13.61
C SER A 44 5.27 -9.90 12.15
N CYS A 45 5.11 -10.87 11.25
CA CYS A 45 4.86 -10.61 9.83
C CYS A 45 3.43 -11.05 9.48
N PRO A 46 2.70 -10.30 8.64
CA PRO A 46 1.46 -10.81 8.06
C PRO A 46 1.73 -12.09 7.27
N THR A 47 0.79 -13.03 7.32
CA THR A 47 0.80 -14.20 6.42
C THR A 47 0.46 -13.77 5.00
N VAL A 48 0.74 -14.65 4.03
CA VAL A 48 0.49 -14.39 2.60
C VAL A 48 -0.94 -13.92 2.34
N GLN A 49 -1.94 -14.50 3.02
CA GLN A 49 -3.35 -14.09 2.85
C GLN A 49 -3.57 -12.60 3.17
N TYR A 50 -2.92 -12.06 4.20
CA TYR A 50 -3.08 -10.65 4.58
C TYR A 50 -2.21 -9.74 3.73
N VAL A 51 -1.09 -10.23 3.20
CA VAL A 51 -0.30 -9.51 2.19
C VAL A 51 -1.15 -9.29 0.93
N ILE A 52 -1.83 -10.34 0.45
CA ILE A 52 -2.74 -10.25 -0.70
C ILE A 52 -3.90 -9.30 -0.39
N ALA A 53 -4.60 -9.50 0.74
CA ALA A 53 -5.72 -8.64 1.11
C ALA A 53 -5.33 -7.16 1.25
N MET A 54 -4.15 -6.85 1.79
CA MET A 54 -3.66 -5.48 1.87
C MET A 54 -3.23 -4.91 0.52
N ALA A 55 -2.65 -5.75 -0.36
CA ALA A 55 -2.31 -5.34 -1.72
C ALA A 55 -3.56 -4.91 -2.49
N ASP A 56 -4.64 -5.69 -2.40
CA ASP A 56 -5.93 -5.37 -2.98
C ASP A 56 -6.57 -4.13 -2.34
N LEU A 57 -6.61 -4.08 -1.00
CA LEU A 57 -7.20 -2.97 -0.24
C LEU A 57 -6.53 -1.62 -0.56
N PHE A 58 -5.21 -1.61 -0.73
CA PHE A 58 -4.45 -0.39 -0.97
C PHE A 58 -4.15 -0.13 -2.44
N HIS A 59 -4.65 -0.98 -3.35
CA HIS A 59 -4.40 -0.91 -4.78
C HIS A 59 -2.89 -0.82 -5.10
N VAL A 60 -2.10 -1.73 -4.54
CA VAL A 60 -0.65 -1.83 -4.76
C VAL A 60 -0.26 -3.27 -5.08
N SER A 61 0.90 -3.47 -5.71
CA SER A 61 1.47 -4.81 -5.88
C SER A 61 1.94 -5.38 -4.54
N THR A 62 1.97 -6.71 -4.43
CA THR A 62 2.59 -7.38 -3.28
C THR A 62 4.08 -7.06 -3.18
N ASP A 63 4.77 -6.88 -4.31
CA ASP A 63 6.19 -6.48 -4.34
C ASP A 63 6.41 -5.10 -3.72
N TYR A 64 5.53 -4.14 -4.01
CA TYR A 64 5.57 -2.82 -3.38
C TYR A 64 5.36 -2.93 -1.86
N LEU A 65 4.35 -3.70 -1.44
CA LEU A 65 4.03 -3.91 -0.03
C LEU A 65 5.18 -4.59 0.72
N LEU A 66 5.85 -5.57 0.11
CA LEU A 66 7.03 -6.26 0.65
C LEU A 66 8.32 -5.41 0.58
N GLY A 67 8.28 -4.26 -0.08
CA GLY A 67 9.43 -3.38 -0.26
C GLY A 67 10.51 -3.93 -1.21
N LEU A 68 10.08 -4.78 -2.15
CA LEU A 68 10.88 -5.28 -3.27
C LEU A 68 10.90 -4.25 -4.41
N GLU A 69 9.84 -3.44 -4.53
CA GLU A 69 9.74 -2.33 -5.47
C GLU A 69 9.68 -0.97 -4.74
N THR A 70 10.35 0.05 -5.30
CA THR A 70 10.34 1.41 -4.76
C THR A 70 9.29 2.31 -5.42
N ASN A 71 8.93 2.00 -6.66
CA ASN A 71 8.02 2.81 -7.47
C ASN A 71 6.57 2.48 -7.15
N MET A 72 5.74 3.50 -7.08
CA MET A 72 4.29 3.32 -7.05
C MET A 72 3.79 3.30 -8.49
N LEU A 73 3.18 2.18 -8.89
CA LEU A 73 2.54 2.04 -10.19
C LEU A 73 1.05 2.36 -10.05
N ILE A 74 0.48 2.94 -11.10
CA ILE A 74 -0.98 3.07 -11.24
C ILE A 74 -1.39 1.93 -12.17
N ASP A 75 -2.32 1.09 -11.72
CA ASP A 75 -2.93 0.11 -12.62
C ASP A 75 -3.74 0.87 -13.68
N ALA A 76 -3.37 0.69 -14.93
CA ALA A 76 -4.01 1.30 -16.08
C ALA A 76 -4.81 0.27 -16.90
N ASN A 77 -5.03 -0.93 -16.37
CA ASN A 77 -5.95 -1.90 -16.96
C ASN A 77 -7.32 -1.27 -17.17
N ASP A 78 -7.94 -1.61 -18.30
CA ASP A 78 -9.26 -1.11 -18.72
C ASP A 78 -9.35 0.41 -18.97
N LEU A 79 -8.22 1.14 -18.96
CA LEU A 79 -8.17 2.54 -19.39
C LEU A 79 -7.84 2.65 -20.89
N SER A 80 -8.49 3.58 -21.57
CA SER A 80 -8.16 3.97 -22.94
C SER A 80 -6.89 4.82 -22.99
N ASP A 81 -6.24 4.86 -24.16
CA ASP A 81 -5.07 5.72 -24.40
C ASP A 81 -5.35 7.19 -24.06
N LYS A 82 -6.59 7.64 -24.27
CA LYS A 82 -7.03 9.00 -23.94
C LYS A 82 -7.06 9.23 -22.43
N GLU A 83 -7.59 8.29 -21.66
CA GLU A 83 -7.63 8.38 -20.18
C GLU A 83 -6.22 8.31 -19.59
N ILE A 84 -5.36 7.45 -20.12
CA ILE A 84 -3.94 7.40 -19.74
C ILE A 84 -3.24 8.72 -20.07
N GLY A 85 -3.53 9.31 -21.24
CA GLY A 85 -3.04 10.63 -21.62
C GLY A 85 -3.43 11.71 -20.60
N MET A 86 -4.70 11.75 -20.19
CA MET A 86 -5.18 12.70 -19.17
C MET A 86 -4.48 12.51 -17.82
N LEU A 87 -4.31 11.26 -17.37
CA LEU A 87 -3.60 10.96 -16.11
C LEU A 87 -2.13 11.40 -16.19
N THR A 88 -1.50 11.24 -17.35
CA THR A 88 -0.11 11.65 -17.60
C THR A 88 0.02 13.17 -17.56
N GLU A 89 -0.86 13.90 -18.24
CA GLU A 89 -0.90 15.37 -18.21
C GLU A 89 -1.10 15.89 -16.79
N LEU A 90 -2.00 15.28 -16.02
CA LEU A 90 -2.23 15.65 -14.62
C LEU A 90 -0.99 15.43 -13.74
N ALA A 91 -0.29 14.31 -13.94
CA ALA A 91 0.95 14.04 -13.22
C ALA A 91 2.04 15.07 -13.53
N GLU A 92 2.20 15.45 -14.80
CA GLU A 92 3.14 16.51 -15.20
C GLU A 92 2.75 17.88 -14.63
N TYR A 93 1.45 18.20 -14.63
CA TYR A 93 0.95 19.42 -14.01
C TYR A 93 1.39 19.50 -12.55
N PHE A 94 1.16 18.47 -11.73
CA PHE A 94 1.59 18.47 -10.33
C PHE A 94 3.11 18.55 -10.14
N ARG A 95 3.90 17.99 -11.06
CA ARG A 95 5.37 18.12 -11.03
C ARG A 95 5.82 19.55 -11.29
N SER A 96 5.15 20.26 -12.19
CA SER A 96 5.47 21.66 -12.54
C SER A 96 5.17 22.68 -11.42
N GLN A 97 4.37 22.30 -10.43
CA GLN A 97 3.98 23.15 -9.29
C GLN A 97 4.89 22.99 -8.06
N LYS A 98 5.86 22.07 -8.10
CA LYS A 98 6.87 21.86 -7.05
C LYS A 98 8.18 22.53 -7.41
#